data_AF-A0A1G4RL18-F1
#
_entry.id   AF-A0A1G4RL18-F1
#
_cell.length_a   1.000
_cell.length_b   1.000
_cell.length_c   1.000
_cell.angle_alpha   90.00
_cell.angle_beta   90.00
_cell.angle_gamma   90.00
#
_symmetry.space_group_name_H-M   'P 1'
#
loop_
_entity.id
_entity.type
_entity.pdbx_description
1 polymer ?
#
loop_
_entity_poly.entity_id
_entity_poly.type
_entity_poly.pdbx_seq_one_letter_code
_entity_poly.pdbx_strand_id
1 'polypeptide(L)'
;MEQLNKCPNCNGKLELSASRTRLECPFCGSEFKLDETTEKEIGDNPIHKDWFIYEWDYNKLIEEPKCNTVVQSFIRTLNEYGSSEQIISYMRDYLMNFDDISAPGIREEKMKGIAARVAGKMSPDEQIICYNDDGIFVHGKTGVVVTTKRTMFVDKKNIKEMMHTAVPYMLFGYSIGLPELKLGEQYANNISSFNSHFDLMGTVGALIAVLAFEQRPDRPKIRLISNIK
;
A
#
# COMPACT_ATOMS: atom_id res chain seq x y z
N MET A 1 -18.66 -15.99 26.84
CA MET A 1 -18.29 -15.97 25.41
C MET A 1 -19.57 -16.06 24.60
N GLU A 2 -20.20 -14.91 24.36
CA GLU A 2 -21.48 -14.82 23.64
C GLU A 2 -21.24 -14.93 22.13
N GLN A 3 -22.19 -15.56 21.43
CA GLN A 3 -22.09 -15.94 20.02
C GLN A 3 -22.20 -14.70 19.10
N LEU A 4 -21.07 -13.99 18.88
CA LEU A 4 -21.01 -12.72 18.15
C LEU A 4 -21.37 -12.78 16.64
N ASN A 5 -21.78 -13.93 16.10
CA ASN A 5 -21.89 -14.14 14.63
C ASN A 5 -23.28 -14.62 14.16
N LYS A 6 -24.35 -14.41 14.93
CA LYS A 6 -25.71 -14.81 14.54
C LYS A 6 -26.58 -13.61 14.18
N CYS A 7 -27.20 -13.70 13.01
CA CYS A 7 -28.16 -12.71 12.53
C CYS A 7 -29.41 -12.72 13.43
N PRO A 8 -29.79 -11.58 14.04
CA PRO A 8 -30.97 -11.52 14.90
C PRO A 8 -32.29 -11.75 14.15
N ASN A 9 -32.29 -11.63 12.82
CA ASN A 9 -33.51 -11.75 12.01
C ASN A 9 -33.79 -13.18 11.53
N CYS A 10 -32.76 -14.01 11.34
CA CYS A 10 -32.95 -15.36 10.80
C CYS A 10 -32.07 -16.43 11.43
N ASN A 11 -31.29 -16.09 12.45
CA ASN A 11 -30.26 -16.93 13.06
C ASN A 11 -29.15 -17.44 12.11
N GLY A 12 -29.12 -16.94 10.87
CA GLY A 12 -28.04 -17.20 9.92
C GLY A 12 -26.71 -16.64 10.41
N LYS A 13 -25.59 -17.18 9.90
CA LYS A 13 -24.27 -16.64 10.23
C LYS A 13 -24.09 -15.28 9.57
N LEU A 14 -23.65 -14.28 10.32
CA LEU A 14 -23.27 -12.99 9.77
C LEU A 14 -21.88 -13.09 9.11
N GLU A 15 -21.74 -12.48 7.94
CA GLU A 15 -20.50 -12.38 7.19
C GLU A 15 -20.16 -10.90 6.99
N LEU A 16 -18.89 -10.56 6.83
CA LEU A 16 -18.50 -9.19 6.50
C LEU A 16 -18.91 -8.88 5.05
N SER A 17 -19.50 -7.71 4.82
CA SER A 17 -19.82 -7.24 3.47
C SER A 17 -18.58 -7.20 2.59
N ALA A 18 -18.74 -7.13 1.27
CA ALA A 18 -17.60 -6.97 0.35
C ALA A 18 -16.77 -5.70 0.67
N SER A 19 -17.43 -4.64 1.13
CA SER A 19 -16.78 -3.40 1.61
C SER A 19 -16.28 -3.47 3.05
N ARG A 20 -16.62 -4.53 3.79
CA ARG A 20 -16.23 -4.83 5.17
C ARG A 20 -16.49 -3.70 6.17
N THR A 21 -17.47 -2.85 5.87
CA THR A 21 -17.98 -1.76 6.74
C THR A 21 -19.25 -2.15 7.50
N ARG A 22 -19.80 -3.32 7.21
CA ARG A 22 -21.03 -3.85 7.80
C ARG A 22 -21.01 -5.38 7.78
N LEU A 23 -21.78 -5.99 8.66
CA LEU A 23 -22.10 -7.41 8.64
C LEU A 23 -23.35 -7.62 7.79
N GLU A 24 -23.26 -8.50 6.80
CA GLU A 24 -24.35 -8.92 5.94
C GLU A 24 -24.74 -10.36 6.29
N CYS A 25 -26.04 -10.63 6.41
CA CYS A 25 -26.53 -11.98 6.49
C CYS A 25 -26.82 -12.52 5.08
N PRO A 26 -26.10 -13.54 4.58
CA PRO A 26 -26.36 -14.08 3.24
C PRO A 26 -27.71 -14.79 3.13
N PHE A 27 -28.33 -15.13 4.27
CA PHE A 27 -29.58 -15.89 4.29
C PHE A 27 -30.83 -15.01 4.18
N CYS A 28 -30.84 -13.83 4.82
CA CYS A 28 -31.98 -12.92 4.82
C CYS A 28 -31.68 -11.52 4.30
N GLY A 29 -30.45 -11.25 3.87
CA GLY A 29 -30.03 -9.97 3.29
C GLY A 29 -29.99 -8.80 4.28
N SER A 30 -30.08 -9.06 5.59
CA SER A 30 -30.03 -7.98 6.59
C SER A 30 -28.61 -7.48 6.81
N GLU A 31 -28.48 -6.16 6.95
CA GLU A 31 -27.20 -5.47 7.18
C GLU A 31 -27.13 -4.92 8.60
N PHE A 32 -25.97 -5.04 9.23
CA PHE A 32 -25.70 -4.57 10.59
C PHE A 32 -24.39 -3.78 10.61
N LYS A 33 -24.35 -2.67 11.34
CA LYS A 33 -23.09 -1.95 11.55
C LYS A 33 -22.14 -2.81 12.39
N LEU A 34 -20.84 -2.66 12.13
CA LEU A 34 -19.82 -3.25 12.97
C LEU A 34 -19.84 -2.56 14.35
N ASP A 35 -19.60 -3.32 15.41
CA ASP A 35 -19.36 -2.74 16.72
C ASP A 35 -17.91 -2.22 16.82
N GLU A 36 -17.65 -1.27 17.73
CA GLU A 36 -16.33 -0.63 17.88
C GLU A 36 -15.19 -1.63 18.14
N THR A 37 -15.50 -2.81 18.70
CA THR A 37 -14.49 -3.85 18.97
C THR A 37 -14.12 -4.58 17.68
N THR A 38 -15.13 -4.94 16.88
CA THR A 38 -14.98 -5.59 15.58
C THR A 38 -14.37 -4.63 14.56
N GLU A 39 -14.74 -3.35 14.58
CA GLU A 39 -14.10 -2.30 13.77
C GLU A 39 -12.61 -2.16 14.09
N LYS A 40 -12.22 -2.20 15.38
CA LYS A 40 -10.81 -2.17 15.79
C LYS A 40 -10.06 -3.43 15.41
N GLU A 41 -10.63 -4.61 15.66
CA GLU A 41 -10.00 -5.89 15.31
C GLU A 41 -9.78 -6.06 13.80
N ILE A 42 -10.68 -5.50 12.98
CA ILE A 42 -10.52 -5.42 11.52
C ILE A 42 -9.54 -4.32 11.13
N GLY A 43 -9.56 -3.16 11.81
CA GLY A 43 -8.71 -2.01 11.51
C GLY A 43 -7.23 -2.21 11.84
N ASP A 44 -6.89 -3.07 12.81
CA ASP A 44 -5.51 -3.26 13.27
C ASP A 44 -4.70 -4.26 12.45
N ASN A 45 -5.32 -5.01 11.52
CA ASN A 45 -4.61 -5.98 10.69
C ASN A 45 -5.13 -6.02 9.24
N PRO A 46 -4.26 -6.24 8.24
CA PRO A 46 -4.69 -6.48 6.86
C PRO A 46 -5.66 -7.66 6.77
N ILE A 47 -6.79 -7.44 6.12
CA ILE A 47 -7.88 -8.41 5.99
C ILE A 47 -7.46 -9.67 5.20
N HIS A 48 -6.47 -9.56 4.32
CA HIS A 48 -5.85 -10.69 3.62
C HIS A 48 -4.79 -11.38 4.49
N LYS A 49 -5.23 -12.10 5.54
CA LYS A 49 -4.34 -12.89 6.43
C LYS A 49 -3.49 -13.93 5.68
N ASP A 50 -3.88 -14.28 4.46
CA ASP A 50 -3.19 -15.28 3.65
C ASP A 50 -2.06 -14.71 2.80
N TRP A 51 -1.99 -13.39 2.63
CA TRP A 51 -0.95 -12.75 1.83
C TRP A 51 0.33 -12.47 2.62
N PHE A 52 0.23 -12.43 3.95
CA PHE A 52 1.28 -11.91 4.81
C PHE A 52 1.78 -12.93 5.85
N ILE A 53 3.05 -12.80 6.21
CA ILE A 53 3.63 -13.34 7.43
C ILE A 53 3.96 -12.15 8.32
N TYR A 54 3.39 -12.09 9.51
CA TYR A 54 3.55 -10.95 10.41
C TYR A 54 4.73 -11.18 11.35
N GLU A 55 5.82 -10.45 11.12
CA GLU A 55 7.04 -10.46 11.95
C GLU A 55 7.39 -9.04 12.43
N TRP A 56 6.50 -8.08 12.19
CA TRP A 56 6.62 -6.70 12.64
C TRP A 56 6.22 -6.56 14.12
N ASP A 57 6.82 -5.59 14.80
CA ASP A 57 6.38 -5.11 16.11
C ASP A 57 5.30 -4.04 15.90
N TYR A 58 4.06 -4.49 15.67
CA TYR A 58 2.93 -3.61 15.35
C TYR A 58 2.71 -2.54 16.42
N ASN A 59 2.76 -2.92 17.70
CA ASN A 59 2.52 -2.00 18.81
C ASN A 59 3.56 -0.85 18.81
N LYS A 60 4.85 -1.16 18.62
CA LYS A 60 5.87 -0.12 18.50
C LYS A 60 5.71 0.74 17.26
N LEU A 61 5.25 0.16 16.15
CA LEU A 61 5.00 0.89 14.91
C LEU A 61 3.90 1.94 15.05
N ILE A 62 2.83 1.63 15.78
CA ILE A 62 1.71 2.56 15.99
C ILE A 62 1.97 3.58 17.11
N GLU A 63 2.90 3.29 18.04
CA GLU A 63 3.33 4.23 19.08
C GLU A 63 4.15 5.40 18.51
N GLU A 64 4.90 5.20 17.43
CA GLU A 64 5.64 6.27 16.74
C GLU A 64 4.70 7.02 15.76
N PRO A 65 4.36 8.31 15.99
CA PRO A 65 3.31 9.00 15.23
C PRO A 65 3.51 8.99 13.71
N LYS A 66 4.75 9.09 13.22
CA LYS A 66 5.02 9.09 11.77
C LYS A 66 4.91 7.70 11.15
N CYS A 67 5.29 6.65 11.89
CA CYS A 67 5.12 5.27 11.45
C CYS A 67 3.66 4.83 11.51
N ASN A 68 2.93 5.29 12.52
CA ASN A 68 1.51 5.04 12.69
C ASN A 68 0.73 5.44 11.42
N THR A 69 0.95 6.65 10.89
CA THR A 69 0.29 7.10 9.66
C THR A 69 0.56 6.18 8.47
N VAL A 70 1.81 5.72 8.28
CA VAL A 70 2.16 4.79 7.20
C VAL A 70 1.46 3.44 7.38
N VAL A 71 1.54 2.87 8.59
CA VAL A 71 0.99 1.54 8.89
C VAL A 71 -0.54 1.54 8.83
N GLN A 72 -1.19 2.54 9.42
CA GLN A 72 -2.65 2.67 9.38
C GLN A 72 -3.15 2.87 7.96
N SER A 73 -2.47 3.69 7.15
CA SER A 73 -2.86 3.87 5.75
C SER A 73 -2.67 2.59 4.94
N PHE A 74 -1.57 1.86 5.15
CA PHE A 74 -1.34 0.55 4.53
C PHE A 74 -2.47 -0.44 4.85
N ILE A 75 -2.81 -0.59 6.13
CA ILE A 75 -3.85 -1.53 6.56
C ILE A 75 -5.22 -1.09 6.04
N ARG A 76 -5.58 0.17 6.23
CA ARG A 76 -6.83 0.74 5.75
C ARG A 76 -7.01 0.54 4.24
N THR A 77 -5.98 0.81 3.44
CA THR A 77 -6.05 0.61 1.98
C THR A 77 -6.30 -0.85 1.62
N LEU A 78 -5.64 -1.80 2.27
CA LEU A 78 -5.89 -3.24 2.03
C LEU A 78 -7.29 -3.69 2.48
N ASN A 79 -7.90 -2.96 3.40
CA ASN A 79 -9.18 -3.31 3.99
C ASN A 79 -10.37 -2.68 3.24
N GLU A 80 -10.19 -1.46 2.72
CA GLU A 80 -11.25 -0.69 2.06
C GLU A 80 -11.32 -0.93 0.54
N TYR A 81 -10.21 -1.26 -0.11
CA TYR A 81 -10.14 -1.41 -1.56
C TYR A 81 -9.85 -2.87 -1.94
N GLY A 82 -10.72 -3.45 -2.78
CA GLY A 82 -10.67 -4.85 -3.18
C GLY A 82 -9.82 -5.14 -4.42
N SER A 83 -9.27 -4.12 -5.08
CA SER A 83 -8.42 -4.29 -6.27
C SER A 83 -7.41 -3.16 -6.44
N SER A 84 -6.36 -3.41 -7.24
CA SER A 84 -5.37 -2.38 -7.58
C SER A 84 -6.01 -1.20 -8.32
N GLU A 85 -7.00 -1.46 -9.19
CA GLU A 85 -7.74 -0.41 -9.90
C GLU A 85 -8.44 0.57 -8.95
N GLN A 86 -9.09 0.05 -7.90
CA GLN A 86 -9.75 0.88 -6.89
C GLN A 86 -8.74 1.73 -6.10
N ILE A 87 -7.60 1.13 -5.72
CA ILE A 87 -6.51 1.85 -5.03
C ILE A 87 -5.92 2.93 -5.93
N ILE A 88 -5.68 2.63 -7.21
CA ILE A 88 -5.16 3.61 -8.18
C ILE A 88 -6.15 4.76 -8.33
N SER A 89 -7.45 4.50 -8.42
CA SER A 89 -8.48 5.56 -8.48
C SER A 89 -8.42 6.45 -7.24
N TYR A 90 -8.39 5.86 -6.04
CA TYR A 90 -8.25 6.61 -4.80
C TYR A 90 -6.98 7.46 -4.76
N MET A 91 -5.83 6.89 -5.17
CA MET A 91 -4.57 7.62 -5.25
C MET A 91 -4.67 8.80 -6.22
N ARG A 92 -5.33 8.66 -7.36
CA ARG A 92 -5.50 9.77 -8.31
C ARG A 92 -6.25 10.94 -7.68
N ASP A 93 -7.37 10.66 -7.00
CA ASP A 93 -8.15 11.69 -6.31
C ASP A 93 -7.34 12.36 -5.20
N TYR A 94 -6.55 11.59 -4.45
CA TYR A 94 -5.61 12.11 -3.46
C TYR A 94 -4.61 13.09 -4.09
N LEU A 95 -3.96 12.67 -5.18
CA LEU A 95 -2.91 13.43 -5.87
C LEU A 95 -3.41 14.75 -6.47
N MET A 96 -4.69 14.88 -6.78
CA MET A 96 -5.25 16.14 -7.28
C MET A 96 -5.10 17.30 -6.28
N ASN A 97 -4.88 17.01 -4.99
CA ASN A 97 -4.78 18.01 -3.93
C ASN A 97 -3.35 18.43 -3.57
N PHE A 98 -2.32 17.83 -4.20
CA PHE A 98 -0.92 18.04 -3.84
C PHE A 98 -0.04 18.23 -5.08
N ASP A 99 0.91 19.17 -5.07
CA ASP A 99 1.63 19.58 -6.30
C ASP A 99 2.95 18.84 -6.56
N ASP A 100 3.35 17.98 -5.65
CA ASP A 100 4.72 17.48 -5.50
C ASP A 100 4.90 16.04 -6.02
N ILE A 101 3.81 15.34 -6.31
CA ILE A 101 3.81 13.96 -6.82
C ILE A 101 3.13 13.91 -8.18
N SER A 102 3.65 13.13 -9.11
CA SER A 102 3.15 13.11 -10.50
C SER A 102 2.59 11.74 -10.87
N ALA A 103 1.62 11.71 -11.78
CA ALA A 103 1.01 10.51 -12.33
C ALA A 103 0.56 10.77 -13.78
N PRO A 104 0.26 9.74 -14.59
CA PRO A 104 -0.37 9.97 -15.90
C PRO A 104 -1.66 10.81 -15.77
N GLY A 105 -1.78 11.86 -16.57
CA GLY A 105 -2.82 12.89 -16.51
C GLY A 105 -2.71 13.87 -15.33
N ILE A 106 -1.69 13.77 -14.47
CA ILE A 106 -1.51 14.62 -13.29
C ILE A 106 -0.04 15.09 -13.23
N ARG A 107 0.20 16.35 -13.62
CA ARG A 107 1.55 16.94 -13.66
C ARG A 107 2.55 16.14 -14.53
N GLU A 108 2.08 15.61 -15.65
CA GLU A 108 2.88 14.78 -16.57
C GLU A 108 4.16 15.47 -17.06
N GLU A 109 4.16 16.80 -17.13
CA GLU A 109 5.34 17.58 -17.50
C GLU A 109 6.54 17.30 -16.59
N LYS A 110 6.30 17.01 -15.30
CA LYS A 110 7.33 16.65 -14.32
C LYS A 110 7.84 15.23 -14.52
N MET A 111 7.08 14.38 -15.22
CA MET A 111 7.44 12.98 -15.50
C MET A 111 8.22 12.79 -16.79
N LYS A 112 8.24 13.75 -17.72
CA LYS A 112 8.83 13.58 -19.06
C LYS A 112 10.26 13.02 -19.03
N GLY A 113 11.09 13.56 -18.13
CA GLY A 113 12.48 13.12 -17.98
C GLY A 113 12.58 11.67 -17.51
N ILE A 114 11.82 11.28 -16.48
CA ILE A 114 11.88 9.91 -15.97
C ILE A 114 11.19 8.91 -16.90
N ALA A 115 10.05 9.28 -17.50
CA ALA A 115 9.33 8.45 -18.45
C ALA A 115 10.22 8.04 -19.63
N ALA A 116 10.95 9.00 -20.23
CA ALA A 116 11.91 8.71 -21.30
C ALA A 116 13.03 7.75 -20.85
N ARG A 117 13.50 7.88 -19.60
CA ARG A 117 14.56 7.02 -19.05
C ARG A 117 14.12 5.59 -18.78
N VAL A 118 12.85 5.38 -18.40
CA VAL A 118 12.31 4.05 -18.08
C VAL A 118 11.63 3.37 -19.26
N ALA A 119 11.25 4.11 -20.31
CA ALA A 119 10.52 3.59 -21.47
C ALA A 119 11.17 2.35 -22.10
N GLY A 120 12.50 2.34 -22.26
CA GLY A 120 13.23 1.20 -22.83
C GLY A 120 13.35 -0.03 -21.92
N LYS A 121 12.91 0.08 -20.66
CA LYS A 121 12.94 -1.01 -19.66
C LYS A 121 11.55 -1.62 -19.41
N MET A 122 10.49 -0.90 -19.74
CA MET A 122 9.11 -1.30 -19.48
C MET A 122 8.59 -2.27 -20.53
N SER A 123 7.75 -3.23 -20.12
CA SER A 123 7.03 -4.07 -21.08
C SER A 123 5.90 -3.28 -21.74
N PRO A 124 5.42 -3.65 -22.95
CA PRO A 124 4.40 -2.87 -23.68
C PRO A 124 3.08 -2.66 -22.93
N ASP A 125 2.73 -3.56 -22.03
CA ASP A 125 1.54 -3.56 -21.19
C ASP A 125 1.77 -2.97 -19.78
N GLU A 126 2.99 -2.52 -19.49
CA GLU A 126 3.33 -1.91 -18.21
C GLU A 126 3.06 -0.40 -18.26
N GLN A 127 2.44 0.13 -17.22
CA GLN A 127 2.08 1.55 -17.13
C GLN A 127 2.65 2.15 -15.85
N ILE A 128 3.10 3.40 -15.92
CA ILE A 128 3.48 4.15 -14.72
C ILE A 128 2.20 4.51 -13.96
N ILE A 129 2.16 4.28 -12.65
CA ILE A 129 1.05 4.64 -11.78
C ILE A 129 1.34 6.00 -11.15
N CYS A 130 2.51 6.14 -10.52
CA CYS A 130 2.96 7.39 -9.94
C CYS A 130 4.48 7.53 -9.97
N TYR A 131 4.93 8.76 -9.88
CA TYR A 131 6.32 9.15 -9.75
C TYR A 131 6.48 10.15 -8.63
N ASN A 132 7.33 9.81 -7.66
CA ASN A 132 7.81 10.73 -6.65
C ASN A 132 9.22 11.18 -6.99
N ASP A 133 9.38 12.48 -7.17
CA ASP A 133 10.67 13.13 -7.40
C ASP A 133 11.20 13.66 -6.07
N ASP A 134 12.26 13.04 -5.54
CA ASP A 134 12.91 13.52 -4.31
C ASP A 134 14.13 14.41 -4.62
N GLY A 135 14.31 14.77 -5.90
CA GLY A 135 15.39 15.65 -6.36
C GLY A 135 15.21 17.09 -5.89
N ILE A 136 15.80 17.43 -4.72
CA ILE A 136 15.77 18.79 -4.14
C ILE A 136 16.36 19.85 -5.09
N PHE A 137 17.41 19.51 -5.83
CA PHE A 137 18.14 20.45 -6.70
C PHE A 137 18.03 20.13 -8.19
N VAL A 138 17.71 18.89 -8.54
CA VAL A 138 17.59 18.48 -9.95
C VAL A 138 16.51 17.41 -10.10
N HIS A 139 15.39 17.85 -10.66
CA HIS A 139 14.23 17.01 -10.94
C HIS A 139 14.57 15.82 -11.85
N GLY A 140 13.94 14.68 -11.60
CA GLY A 140 14.06 13.49 -12.45
C GLY A 140 15.33 12.67 -12.26
N LYS A 141 16.21 13.05 -11.31
CA LYS A 141 17.48 12.35 -11.05
C LYS A 141 17.38 11.37 -9.91
N THR A 142 16.56 11.62 -8.92
CA THR A 142 16.39 10.76 -7.76
C THR A 142 14.90 10.62 -7.49
N GLY A 143 14.46 9.45 -7.05
CA GLY A 143 13.05 9.24 -6.75
C GLY A 143 12.59 7.80 -6.90
N VAL A 144 11.27 7.62 -6.86
CA VAL A 144 10.62 6.32 -6.96
C VAL A 144 9.55 6.38 -8.05
N VAL A 145 9.62 5.44 -8.98
CA VAL A 145 8.58 5.20 -9.99
C VAL A 145 7.86 3.91 -9.62
N VAL A 146 6.54 3.97 -9.45
CA VAL A 146 5.70 2.79 -9.27
C VAL A 146 4.98 2.53 -10.58
N THR A 147 5.11 1.32 -11.11
CA THR A 147 4.39 0.88 -12.32
C THR A 147 3.36 -0.19 -11.97
N THR A 148 2.61 -0.68 -12.95
CA THR A 148 1.72 -1.83 -12.78
C THR A 148 2.46 -3.14 -12.50
N LYS A 149 3.79 -3.23 -12.65
CA LYS A 149 4.55 -4.49 -12.49
C LYS A 149 5.71 -4.43 -11.50
N ARG A 150 6.28 -3.25 -11.28
CA ARG A 150 7.49 -3.09 -10.47
C ARG A 150 7.60 -1.71 -9.86
N THR A 151 8.47 -1.62 -8.86
CA THR A 151 8.92 -0.35 -8.31
C THR A 151 10.36 -0.12 -8.77
N MET A 152 10.63 1.05 -9.33
CA MET A 152 11.95 1.46 -9.77
C MET A 152 12.49 2.55 -8.86
N PHE A 153 13.68 2.32 -8.30
CA PHE A 153 14.40 3.25 -7.43
C PHE A 153 15.47 3.94 -8.26
N VAL A 154 15.31 5.23 -8.45
CA VAL A 154 16.14 6.06 -9.32
C VAL A 154 17.17 6.77 -8.47
N ASP A 155 18.45 6.57 -8.78
CA ASP A 155 19.56 7.33 -8.18
C ASP A 155 20.55 7.78 -9.26
N LYS A 156 20.46 9.06 -9.62
CA LYS A 156 21.21 9.71 -10.69
C LYS A 156 21.08 8.95 -11.99
N LYS A 157 22.09 8.15 -12.37
CA LYS A 157 22.09 7.32 -13.60
C LYS A 157 21.63 5.90 -13.36
N ASN A 158 21.62 5.45 -12.11
CA ASN A 158 21.27 4.10 -11.72
C ASN A 158 19.76 3.98 -11.55
N ILE A 159 19.21 2.85 -12.00
CA ILE A 159 17.82 2.48 -11.77
C ILE A 159 17.84 1.05 -11.27
N LYS A 160 17.54 0.87 -9.99
CA LYS A 160 17.27 -0.45 -9.41
C LYS A 160 15.79 -0.74 -9.55
N GLU A 161 15.44 -2.00 -9.72
CA GLU A 161 14.05 -2.42 -9.91
C GLU A 161 13.70 -3.59 -9.01
N MET A 162 12.45 -3.59 -8.55
CA MET A 162 11.87 -4.66 -7.76
C MET A 162 10.54 -5.04 -8.37
N MET A 163 10.47 -6.21 -9.00
CA MET A 163 9.21 -6.77 -9.49
C MET A 163 8.26 -6.96 -8.30
N HIS A 164 7.02 -6.51 -8.41
CA HIS A 164 6.03 -6.62 -7.34
C HIS A 164 5.81 -8.08 -6.92
N THR A 165 5.72 -8.97 -7.90
CA THR A 165 5.61 -10.43 -7.70
C THR A 165 6.82 -11.07 -7.04
N ALA A 166 7.97 -10.38 -7.00
CA ALA A 166 9.20 -10.86 -6.38
C ALA A 166 9.46 -10.27 -4.99
N VAL A 167 8.64 -9.32 -4.50
CA VAL A 167 8.84 -8.66 -3.20
C VAL A 167 8.74 -9.69 -2.07
N PRO A 168 9.84 -10.08 -1.41
CA PRO A 168 9.79 -11.14 -0.40
C PRO A 168 9.30 -10.62 0.96
N TYR A 169 9.53 -9.34 1.24
CA TYR A 169 9.12 -8.68 2.46
C TYR A 169 8.97 -7.18 2.27
N MET A 170 8.18 -6.58 3.16
CA MET A 170 8.01 -5.14 3.33
C MET A 170 8.45 -4.77 4.74
N LEU A 171 9.45 -3.89 4.84
CA LEU A 171 9.95 -3.40 6.11
C LEU A 171 9.35 -2.05 6.43
N PHE A 172 8.67 -1.96 7.56
CA PHE A 172 8.20 -0.71 8.15
C PHE A 172 9.16 -0.27 9.23
N GLY A 173 9.50 1.00 9.31
CA GLY A 173 10.43 1.43 10.35
C GLY A 173 10.56 2.93 10.44
N TYR A 174 11.57 3.33 11.22
CA TYR A 174 11.89 4.72 11.46
C TYR A 174 13.39 4.93 11.39
N SER A 175 13.82 5.93 10.64
CA SER A 175 15.23 6.26 10.47
C SER A 175 15.42 7.75 10.24
N ILE A 176 16.36 8.35 10.97
CA ILE A 176 16.76 9.76 10.82
C ILE A 176 15.55 10.72 10.82
N GLY A 177 14.60 10.48 11.74
CA GLY A 177 13.45 11.37 11.90
C GLY A 177 12.30 11.15 10.91
N LEU A 178 12.38 10.14 10.03
CA LEU A 178 11.40 9.86 8.99
C LEU A 178 10.98 8.38 9.01
N PRO A 179 9.72 8.08 8.66
CA PRO A 179 9.29 6.70 8.47
C PRO A 179 9.98 6.09 7.25
N GLU A 180 10.17 4.78 7.28
CA GLU A 180 10.72 3.96 6.20
C GLU A 180 9.72 2.87 5.80
N LEU A 181 9.64 2.61 4.50
CA LEU A 181 8.92 1.47 3.92
C LEU A 181 9.79 0.88 2.83
N LYS A 182 10.49 -0.22 3.12
CA LYS A 182 11.45 -0.82 2.19
C LYS A 182 10.92 -2.09 1.56
N LEU A 183 11.27 -2.34 0.30
CA LEU A 183 10.85 -3.53 -0.46
C LEU A 183 12.04 -4.46 -0.75
N GLY A 184 11.93 -5.71 -0.33
CA GLY A 184 13.07 -6.63 -0.43
C GLY A 184 14.26 -6.08 0.35
N GLU A 185 15.48 -6.15 -0.18
CA GLU A 185 16.73 -5.78 0.52
C GLU A 185 16.60 -4.74 1.64
N GLN A 186 16.87 -5.15 2.89
CA GLN A 186 16.55 -4.41 4.12
C GLN A 186 17.24 -3.05 4.21
N TYR A 187 18.35 -2.89 3.49
CA TYR A 187 19.17 -1.68 3.45
C TYR A 187 19.09 -0.94 2.12
N ALA A 188 18.29 -1.42 1.17
CA ALA A 188 18.07 -0.78 -0.12
C ALA A 188 16.56 -0.55 -0.34
N ASN A 189 16.20 0.11 -1.44
CA ASN A 189 14.82 0.11 -1.93
C ASN A 189 13.77 0.71 -0.97
N ASN A 190 14.10 1.85 -0.34
CA ASN A 190 13.11 2.61 0.42
C ASN A 190 12.11 3.26 -0.55
N ILE A 191 10.84 2.96 -0.35
CA ILE A 191 9.76 3.76 -0.90
C ILE A 191 9.92 5.14 -0.25
N SER A 192 10.16 6.15 -1.09
CA SER A 192 10.42 7.50 -0.63
C SER A 192 9.29 7.98 0.28
N SER A 193 9.59 8.91 1.19
CA SER A 193 8.59 9.50 2.10
C SER A 193 7.54 10.34 1.39
N PHE A 194 7.53 10.36 0.05
CA PHE A 194 6.62 11.13 -0.80
C PHE A 194 6.48 12.57 -0.29
N ASN A 195 7.61 13.26 -0.07
CA ASN A 195 7.67 14.62 0.49
C ASN A 195 6.83 14.83 1.78
N SER A 196 6.76 13.81 2.63
CA SER A 196 5.97 13.76 3.89
C SER A 196 4.50 13.35 3.74
N HIS A 197 4.07 12.90 2.57
CA HIS A 197 2.80 12.18 2.37
C HIS A 197 2.90 10.73 2.87
N PHE A 198 2.99 10.57 4.20
CA PHE A 198 3.18 9.27 4.87
C PHE A 198 1.97 8.33 4.70
N ASP A 199 0.78 8.88 4.60
CA ASP A 199 -0.44 8.16 4.25
C ASP A 199 -0.39 7.61 2.82
N LEU A 200 0.09 8.39 1.85
CA LEU A 200 0.31 7.91 0.48
C LEU A 200 1.40 6.85 0.43
N MET A 201 2.46 6.98 1.22
CA MET A 201 3.50 5.97 1.37
C MET A 201 2.93 4.62 1.79
N GLY A 202 2.03 4.60 2.79
CA GLY A 202 1.30 3.39 3.19
C GLY A 202 0.38 2.86 2.09
N THR A 203 -0.35 3.74 1.42
CA THR A 203 -1.24 3.41 0.30
C THR A 203 -0.48 2.75 -0.85
N VAL A 204 0.70 3.27 -1.20
CA VAL A 204 1.58 2.70 -2.23
C VAL A 204 2.11 1.34 -1.80
N GLY A 205 2.46 1.15 -0.53
CA GLY A 205 2.80 -0.17 0.02
C GLY A 205 1.68 -1.19 -0.21
N ALA A 206 0.44 -0.80 0.09
CA ALA A 206 -0.74 -1.65 -0.07
C ALA A 206 -0.99 -1.97 -1.55
N LEU A 207 -0.91 -0.96 -2.43
CA LEU A 207 -1.02 -1.14 -3.87
C LEU A 207 -0.01 -2.17 -4.40
N ILE A 208 1.25 -2.09 -3.96
CA ILE A 208 2.30 -3.03 -4.38
C ILE A 208 1.98 -4.46 -3.93
N ALA A 209 1.45 -4.63 -2.71
CA ALA A 209 1.02 -5.95 -2.24
C ALA A 209 -0.13 -6.49 -3.11
N VAL A 210 -1.16 -5.68 -3.37
CA VAL A 210 -2.31 -6.07 -4.20
C VAL A 210 -1.86 -6.43 -5.62
N LEU A 211 -1.09 -5.56 -6.28
CA LEU A 211 -0.54 -5.82 -7.61
C LEU A 211 0.25 -7.12 -7.68
N ALA A 212 1.02 -7.43 -6.63
CA ALA A 212 1.79 -8.67 -6.59
C ALA A 212 0.91 -9.93 -6.55
N PHE A 213 -0.19 -9.91 -5.79
CA PHE A 213 -1.10 -11.06 -5.69
C PHE A 213 -2.11 -11.12 -6.84
N GLU A 214 -2.50 -10.00 -7.44
CA GLU A 214 -3.31 -9.99 -8.66
C GLU A 214 -2.54 -10.56 -9.85
N GLN A 215 -1.26 -10.19 -10.01
CA GLN A 215 -0.41 -10.69 -11.10
C GLN A 215 0.00 -12.15 -10.91
N ARG A 216 0.21 -12.57 -9.66
CA ARG A 216 0.65 -13.92 -9.35
C ARG A 216 -0.02 -14.41 -8.06
N PRO A 217 -1.26 -14.93 -8.11
CA PRO A 217 -1.99 -15.36 -6.92
C PRO A 217 -1.31 -16.48 -6.13
N ASP A 218 -0.49 -17.31 -6.77
CA ASP A 218 0.26 -18.43 -6.17
C ASP A 218 1.59 -18.03 -5.53
N ARG A 219 1.94 -16.74 -5.52
CA ARG A 219 3.23 -16.27 -5.00
C ARG A 219 3.40 -16.61 -3.50
N PRO A 220 4.65 -16.77 -3.01
CA PRO A 220 4.90 -16.82 -1.58
C PRO A 220 4.41 -15.57 -0.86
N LYS A 221 3.98 -15.75 0.40
CA LYS A 221 3.55 -14.67 1.28
C LYS A 221 4.62 -13.60 1.44
N ILE A 222 4.20 -12.34 1.58
CA ILE A 222 5.09 -11.21 1.90
C ILE A 222 5.31 -11.18 3.41
N ARG A 223 6.56 -11.17 3.87
CA ARG A 223 6.83 -10.93 5.30
C ARG A 223 6.70 -9.45 5.62
N LEU A 224 5.88 -9.10 6.60
CA LEU A 224 5.83 -7.74 7.15
C LEU A 224 6.80 -7.71 8.32
N ILE A 225 7.86 -6.90 8.22
CA ILE A 225 8.90 -6.79 9.23
C ILE A 225 9.00 -5.36 9.74
N SER A 226 9.49 -5.17 10.96
CA SER A 226 9.71 -3.85 11.54
C SER A 226 11.18 -3.56 11.82
N ASN A 227 11.58 -2.29 11.69
CA ASN A 227 12.86 -1.78 12.18
C ASN A 227 12.62 -0.50 13.00
N ILE A 228 12.25 -0.71 14.27
CA ILE A 228 12.13 0.34 15.28
C ILE A 228 13.03 -0.05 16.45
N LYS A 229 13.88 0.89 16.87
CA LYS A 229 14.78 0.71 18.01
C LYS A 229 14.04 0.93 19.32
#